data_AF-A0A7W8SYV0-F1
#
_entry.id   AF-A0A7W8SYV0-F1
#
_cell.length_a   1.000
_cell.length_b   1.000
_cell.length_c   1.000
_cell.angle_alpha   90.00
_cell.angle_beta   90.00
_cell.angle_gamma   90.00
#
_symmetry.space_group_name_H-M   'P 1'
#
loop_
_entity.id
_entity.type
_entity.pdbx_description
1 polymer ?
#
loop_
_entity_poly.entity_id
_entity_poly.type
_entity_poly.pdbx_seq_one_letter_code
_entity_poly.pdbx_strand_id
1 'polypeptide(L)'
;MITPAAIQDTGGEFSTEASQQKQIPITDINLELLKKMSADQTASALPPATTGLFGKPAMYRVGPGDVLQIVVWDHPELAAALGQPPTTSRPSDAMPGFLIDENGDIQFPYAGNLHVAGKDVATIQRELHSRLSKVYQKPEVTVRVASFRNATVYIDGEVRTPGTQSINDVPMSLTNAIGLSGGFNTTADRSRVDLIRDGKTYRLNIDDLVKRGRNPSDIYLQPGDTVRVNAREDSGVYVMGEVNKPATVLPLRNGSLTLSQAISDGGSFDSNTASGQQLFVIRNSTSDSPQIYHLDATSPVAMLLANQFELQPKDIVYVGQGGLVRFNRVLNLLLPAINAAVTGVVLTK
;
A
#
# COMPACT_ATOMS: atom_id res chain seq x y z
N MET A 1 1.80 -43.32 6.49
CA MET A 1 1.67 -42.31 7.56
C MET A 1 2.88 -41.40 7.47
N ILE A 2 2.69 -40.12 7.15
CA ILE A 2 3.77 -39.13 7.07
C ILE A 2 4.00 -38.63 8.51
N THR A 3 5.18 -38.87 9.07
CA THR A 3 5.54 -38.39 10.41
C THR A 3 5.62 -36.86 10.41
N PRO A 4 5.05 -36.15 11.41
CA PRO A 4 5.12 -34.69 11.47
C PRO A 4 6.57 -34.20 11.51
N ALA A 5 6.82 -33.10 10.80
CA ALA A 5 8.09 -32.38 10.82
C ALA A 5 8.40 -31.81 12.22
N ALA A 6 9.67 -31.75 12.63
CA ALA A 6 10.08 -31.15 13.90
C ALA A 6 11.06 -29.99 13.70
N ILE A 7 10.77 -28.82 14.29
CA ILE A 7 11.74 -27.70 14.38
C ILE A 7 12.59 -27.92 15.63
N GLN A 8 13.90 -27.78 15.52
CA GLN A 8 14.77 -27.57 16.69
C GLN A 8 14.75 -26.07 17.02
N ASP A 9 14.06 -25.71 18.10
CA ASP A 9 13.86 -24.31 18.48
C ASP A 9 15.18 -23.65 18.96
N THR A 10 16.11 -24.45 19.51
CA THR A 10 17.43 -23.99 19.99
C THR A 10 18.45 -25.14 19.92
N GLY A 11 19.70 -24.84 19.56
CA GLY A 11 20.76 -25.87 19.47
C GLY A 11 21.64 -25.89 18.22
N GLY A 12 22.19 -24.75 17.76
CA GLY A 12 23.36 -24.82 16.86
C GLY A 12 24.58 -25.42 17.57
N GLU A 13 25.66 -25.73 16.86
CA GLU A 13 26.93 -26.30 17.43
C GLU A 13 27.51 -25.49 18.62
N PHE A 14 27.03 -24.27 18.85
CA PHE A 14 27.46 -23.36 19.91
C PHE A 14 26.38 -23.03 20.97
N SER A 15 25.24 -23.72 20.97
CA SER A 15 24.14 -23.49 21.92
C SER A 15 24.18 -24.46 23.10
N THR A 16 24.03 -23.95 24.32
CA THR A 16 23.88 -24.75 25.55
C THR A 16 22.42 -25.02 25.93
N GLU A 17 21.45 -24.57 25.13
CA GLU A 17 20.02 -24.75 25.38
C GLU A 17 19.51 -26.11 24.87
N ALA A 18 18.57 -26.72 25.61
CA ALA A 18 18.03 -28.03 25.29
C ALA A 18 17.13 -27.96 24.05
N SER A 19 17.45 -28.76 23.02
CA SER A 19 16.68 -28.82 21.78
C SER A 19 15.25 -29.29 22.02
N GLN A 20 14.29 -28.38 21.92
CA GLN A 20 12.87 -28.73 21.90
C GLN A 20 12.44 -29.00 20.45
N GLN A 21 11.99 -30.23 20.18
CA GLN A 21 11.38 -30.61 18.91
C GLN A 21 9.92 -30.16 18.87
N LYS A 22 9.62 -29.05 18.20
CA LYS A 22 8.25 -28.60 17.97
C LYS A 22 7.69 -29.30 16.74
N GLN A 23 6.69 -30.19 16.93
CA GLN A 23 6.02 -30.87 15.83
C GLN A 23 5.15 -29.88 15.04
N ILE A 24 5.39 -29.75 13.74
CA ILE A 24 4.56 -28.96 12.83
C ILE A 24 3.53 -29.87 12.16
N PRO A 25 2.23 -29.60 12.30
CA PRO A 25 1.21 -30.38 11.59
C PRO A 25 1.27 -30.13 10.08
N ILE A 26 1.17 -31.21 9.31
CA ILE A 26 1.03 -31.17 7.85
C ILE A 26 -0.47 -31.24 7.52
N THR A 27 -0.96 -30.30 6.71
CA THR A 27 -2.36 -30.22 6.31
C THR A 27 -2.51 -30.52 4.82
N ASP A 28 -3.36 -31.48 4.45
CA ASP A 28 -3.59 -31.79 3.04
C ASP A 28 -4.42 -30.71 2.34
N ILE A 29 -4.00 -30.31 1.14
CA ILE A 29 -4.73 -29.44 0.23
C ILE A 29 -5.85 -30.27 -0.40
N ASN A 30 -7.05 -30.13 0.15
CA ASN A 30 -8.26 -30.80 -0.32
C ASN A 30 -9.42 -29.80 -0.44
N LEU A 31 -10.57 -30.25 -0.95
CA LEU A 31 -11.75 -29.40 -1.13
C LEU A 31 -12.29 -28.82 0.18
N GLU A 32 -12.12 -29.51 1.31
CA GLU A 32 -12.57 -29.03 2.61
C GLU A 32 -11.71 -27.85 3.08
N LEU A 33 -10.38 -27.97 2.97
CA LEU A 33 -9.46 -26.89 3.26
C LEU A 33 -9.72 -25.68 2.37
N LEU A 34 -9.87 -25.89 1.05
CA LEU A 34 -10.14 -24.80 0.11
C LEU A 34 -11.45 -24.08 0.43
N LYS A 35 -12.51 -24.83 0.76
CA LYS A 35 -13.77 -24.24 1.23
C LYS A 35 -13.57 -23.43 2.50
N LYS A 36 -12.84 -23.96 3.49
CA LYS A 36 -12.53 -23.25 4.73
C LYS A 36 -11.75 -21.96 4.47
N MET A 37 -10.69 -22.01 3.66
CA MET A 37 -9.88 -20.83 3.30
C MET A 37 -10.70 -19.78 2.56
N SER A 38 -11.55 -20.20 1.61
CA SER A 38 -12.45 -19.27 0.91
C SER A 38 -13.49 -18.65 1.84
N ALA A 39 -14.04 -19.43 2.77
CA ALA A 39 -14.98 -18.94 3.77
C ALA A 39 -14.30 -17.94 4.71
N ASP A 40 -13.09 -18.23 5.17
CA ASP A 40 -12.31 -17.33 6.03
C ASP A 40 -11.97 -16.02 5.31
N GLN A 41 -11.59 -16.07 4.03
CA GLN A 41 -11.34 -14.87 3.22
C GLN A 41 -12.61 -14.01 3.03
N THR A 42 -13.77 -14.66 2.83
CA THR A 42 -15.05 -13.98 2.62
C THR A 42 -15.64 -13.44 3.92
N ALA A 43 -15.47 -14.17 5.02
CA ALA A 43 -15.94 -13.79 6.36
C ALA A 43 -15.04 -12.72 7.01
N SER A 44 -13.77 -12.65 6.64
CA SER A 44 -12.88 -11.59 7.09
C SER A 44 -13.32 -10.26 6.47
N ALA A 45 -14.13 -9.50 7.21
CA ALA A 45 -14.49 -8.14 6.87
C ALA A 45 -13.22 -7.29 6.68
N LEU A 46 -13.33 -6.23 5.86
CA LEU A 46 -12.25 -5.23 5.79
C LEU A 46 -11.87 -4.82 7.21
N PRO A 47 -10.57 -4.84 7.58
CA PRO A 47 -10.15 -4.52 8.93
C PRO A 47 -10.84 -3.23 9.40
N PRO A 48 -11.38 -3.14 10.62
CA PRO A 48 -12.14 -1.96 11.08
C PRO A 48 -11.38 -0.65 10.84
N ALA A 49 -10.06 -0.69 10.99
CA ALA A 49 -9.14 0.40 10.68
C ALA A 49 -9.23 0.89 9.22
N THR A 50 -9.37 -0.01 8.25
CA THR A 50 -9.51 0.34 6.82
C THR A 50 -10.90 0.87 6.49
N THR A 51 -11.94 0.44 7.20
CA THR A 51 -13.31 0.94 6.98
C THR A 51 -13.43 2.42 7.30
N GLY A 52 -12.72 2.91 8.32
CA GLY A 52 -12.67 4.33 8.68
C GLY A 52 -11.96 5.24 7.67
N LEU A 53 -11.27 4.68 6.66
CA LEU A 53 -10.66 5.46 5.59
C LEU A 53 -11.67 5.93 4.53
N PHE A 54 -12.81 5.25 4.44
CA PHE A 54 -13.87 5.59 3.51
C PHE A 54 -14.74 6.68 4.12
N GLY A 55 -15.01 7.74 3.37
CA GLY A 55 -15.80 8.82 3.92
C GLY A 55 -16.11 9.89 2.90
N LYS A 56 -16.67 11.00 3.42
CA LYS A 56 -16.82 12.22 2.64
C LYS A 56 -15.52 13.02 2.71
N PRO A 57 -15.16 13.71 1.62
CA PRO A 57 -13.98 14.55 1.64
C PRO A 57 -14.11 15.69 2.65
N ALA A 58 -13.02 15.99 3.34
CA ALA A 58 -12.93 17.23 4.08
C ALA A 58 -12.78 18.40 3.08
N MET A 59 -13.48 19.49 3.32
CA MET A 59 -13.24 20.72 2.57
C MET A 59 -11.84 21.26 2.89
N TYR A 60 -11.16 21.77 1.87
CA TYR A 60 -9.88 22.43 2.03
C TYR A 60 -10.01 23.64 2.97
N ARG A 61 -9.05 23.76 3.89
CA ARG A 61 -8.90 24.91 4.78
C ARG A 61 -7.55 25.55 4.50
N VAL A 62 -7.56 26.85 4.31
CA VAL A 62 -6.32 27.60 4.03
C VAL A 62 -5.43 27.63 5.27
N GLY A 63 -4.13 27.83 5.08
CA GLY A 63 -3.18 27.89 6.19
C GLY A 63 -1.85 28.50 5.78
N PRO A 64 -0.88 28.57 6.71
CA PRO A 64 0.41 29.20 6.47
C PRO A 64 1.08 28.73 5.17
N GLY A 65 1.60 29.68 4.41
CA GLY A 65 2.27 29.43 3.13
C GLY A 65 1.35 29.42 1.90
N ASP A 66 0.03 29.26 2.06
CA ASP A 66 -0.90 29.43 0.94
C ASP A 66 -0.92 30.87 0.44
N VAL A 67 -1.26 31.04 -0.83
CA VAL A 67 -1.41 32.36 -1.44
C VAL A 67 -2.86 32.54 -1.85
N LEU A 68 -3.52 33.59 -1.35
CA LEU A 68 -4.89 33.94 -1.71
C LEU A 68 -4.93 34.99 -2.81
N GLN A 69 -5.73 34.74 -3.84
CA GLN A 69 -6.12 35.75 -4.81
C GLN A 69 -7.43 36.38 -4.34
N ILE A 70 -7.40 37.67 -4.05
CA ILE A 70 -8.57 38.44 -3.62
C ILE A 70 -8.83 39.50 -4.68
N VAL A 71 -10.03 39.48 -5.24
CA VAL A 71 -10.50 40.47 -6.21
C VAL A 71 -11.68 41.21 -5.60
N VAL A 72 -11.59 42.53 -5.58
CA VAL A 72 -12.70 43.42 -5.23
C VAL A 72 -13.14 44.09 -6.52
N TRP A 73 -14.36 43.81 -6.97
CA TRP A 73 -14.89 44.38 -8.20
C TRP A 73 -15.07 45.89 -8.08
N ASP A 74 -14.95 46.59 -9.22
CA ASP A 74 -14.91 48.05 -9.33
C ASP A 74 -13.76 48.73 -8.54
N HIS A 75 -12.83 47.93 -7.99
CA HIS A 75 -11.68 48.37 -7.21
C HIS A 75 -10.36 47.67 -7.63
N PRO A 76 -9.93 47.79 -8.91
CA PRO A 76 -8.72 47.13 -9.41
C PRO A 76 -7.43 47.56 -8.69
N GLU A 77 -7.42 48.73 -8.06
CA GLU A 77 -6.32 49.24 -7.25
C GLU A 77 -5.98 48.34 -6.06
N LEU A 78 -6.97 47.64 -5.49
CA LEU A 78 -6.78 46.75 -4.35
C LEU A 78 -6.07 45.44 -4.75
N ALA A 79 -6.30 45.00 -5.99
CA ALA A 79 -5.58 43.88 -6.59
C ALA A 79 -4.17 44.29 -7.05
N ALA A 80 -4.03 45.52 -7.58
CA ALA A 80 -2.76 46.06 -8.05
C ALA A 80 -1.75 46.37 -6.95
N ALA A 81 -2.20 46.47 -5.69
CA ALA A 81 -1.33 46.63 -4.51
C ALA A 81 -0.29 45.50 -4.35
N LEU A 82 -0.51 44.36 -5.00
CA LEU A 82 0.39 43.21 -5.03
C LEU A 82 1.52 43.32 -6.09
N GLY A 83 1.53 44.37 -6.91
CA GLY A 83 2.47 44.56 -8.01
C GLY A 83 2.02 43.88 -9.31
N GLN A 84 2.58 44.32 -10.45
CA GLN A 84 2.37 43.64 -11.73
C GLN A 84 3.11 42.29 -11.75
N PRO A 85 2.50 41.20 -12.25
CA PRO A 85 3.22 39.94 -12.44
C PRO A 85 4.43 40.17 -13.35
N PRO A 86 5.60 39.60 -13.04
CA PRO A 86 6.79 39.73 -13.87
C PRO A 86 6.49 39.22 -15.29
N THR A 87 6.98 39.95 -16.31
CA THR A 87 6.77 39.67 -17.74
C THR A 87 7.38 38.32 -18.18
N THR A 88 8.26 37.75 -17.36
CA THR A 88 8.79 36.39 -17.49
C THR A 88 8.49 35.63 -16.20
N SER A 89 7.49 34.76 -16.21
CA SER A 89 7.16 33.88 -15.07
C SER A 89 7.89 32.56 -15.21
N ARG A 90 8.77 32.23 -14.26
CA ARG A 90 9.29 30.86 -14.10
C ARG A 90 8.28 30.03 -13.31
N PRO A 91 8.24 28.70 -13.48
CA PRO A 91 7.39 27.82 -12.67
C PRO A 91 7.60 27.96 -11.15
N SER A 92 8.76 28.46 -10.74
CA SER A 92 9.14 28.71 -9.34
C SER A 92 8.66 30.06 -8.78
N ASP A 93 8.19 30.98 -9.61
CA ASP A 93 7.82 32.32 -9.15
C ASP A 93 6.53 32.28 -8.32
N ALA A 94 6.49 33.05 -7.24
CA ALA A 94 5.28 33.16 -6.43
C ALA A 94 4.16 33.78 -7.27
N MET A 95 3.03 33.08 -7.37
CA MET A 95 1.83 33.65 -7.99
C MET A 95 1.44 34.94 -7.26
N PRO A 96 1.04 36.01 -7.97
CA PRO A 96 0.57 37.23 -7.34
C PRO A 96 -0.61 36.92 -6.41
N GLY A 97 -0.53 37.37 -5.16
CA GLY A 97 -1.58 37.16 -4.17
C GLY A 97 -1.12 37.51 -2.76
N PHE A 98 -2.05 37.38 -1.81
CA PHE A 98 -1.84 37.61 -0.40
C PHE A 98 -1.34 36.31 0.24
N LEU A 99 -0.06 36.27 0.58
CA LEU A 99 0.56 35.17 1.31
C LEU A 99 -0.01 35.11 2.74
N ILE A 100 -0.43 33.92 3.16
CA ILE A 100 -0.78 33.64 4.55
C ILE A 100 0.52 33.44 5.33
N ASP A 101 0.73 34.28 6.34
CA ASP A 101 1.93 34.23 7.18
C ASP A 101 1.94 33.03 8.14
N GLU A 102 3.02 32.87 8.89
CA GLU A 102 3.21 31.79 9.88
C GLU A 102 2.21 31.86 11.05
N ASN A 103 1.64 33.04 11.33
CA ASN A 103 0.59 33.22 12.33
C ASN A 103 -0.80 32.86 11.77
N GLY A 104 -0.90 32.60 10.48
CA GLY A 104 -2.14 32.30 9.79
C GLY A 104 -2.93 33.52 9.35
N ASP A 105 -2.29 34.67 9.28
CA ASP A 105 -2.90 35.95 8.96
C ASP A 105 -2.58 36.42 7.53
N ILE A 106 -3.43 37.29 6.99
CA ILE A 106 -3.14 38.11 5.82
C ILE A 106 -3.34 39.58 6.16
N GLN A 107 -2.51 40.45 5.57
CA GLN A 107 -2.74 41.89 5.60
C GLN A 107 -3.44 42.32 4.30
N PHE A 108 -4.64 42.87 4.42
CA PHE A 108 -5.41 43.36 3.28
C PHE A 108 -5.75 44.85 3.43
N PRO A 109 -5.57 45.69 2.38
CA PRO A 109 -5.87 47.11 2.45
C PRO A 109 -7.31 47.39 2.93
N TYR A 110 -7.48 48.37 3.82
CA TYR A 110 -8.76 48.77 4.43
C TYR A 110 -9.46 47.72 5.31
N ALA A 111 -9.14 46.43 5.19
CA ALA A 111 -9.63 45.36 6.06
C ALA A 111 -8.66 45.02 7.22
N GLY A 112 -7.42 45.51 7.15
CA GLY A 112 -6.38 45.32 8.16
C GLY A 112 -5.82 43.89 8.18
N ASN A 113 -5.35 43.46 9.35
CA ASN A 113 -4.89 42.09 9.55
C ASN A 113 -6.09 41.15 9.73
N LEU A 114 -6.09 40.02 9.03
CA LEU A 114 -7.18 39.06 8.99
C LEU A 114 -6.64 37.65 9.23
N HIS A 115 -7.06 37.03 10.32
CA HIS A 115 -6.78 35.62 10.56
C HIS A 115 -7.59 34.74 9.61
N VAL A 116 -6.91 33.98 8.76
CA VAL A 116 -7.53 33.15 7.71
C VAL A 116 -7.23 31.67 7.87
N ALA A 117 -6.17 31.29 8.59
CA ALA A 117 -5.82 29.89 8.80
C ALA A 117 -6.99 29.09 9.39
N GLY A 118 -7.18 27.88 8.86
CA GLY A 118 -8.28 27.00 9.25
C GLY A 118 -9.65 27.39 8.67
N LYS A 119 -9.79 28.50 7.95
CA LYS A 119 -11.07 28.89 7.31
C LYS A 119 -11.17 28.36 5.88
N ASP A 120 -12.41 28.20 5.42
CA ASP A 120 -12.68 28.02 3.99
C ASP A 120 -12.74 29.39 3.27
N VAL A 121 -12.59 29.37 1.94
CA VAL A 121 -12.61 30.60 1.13
C VAL A 121 -13.91 31.38 1.24
N ALA A 122 -15.05 30.70 1.42
CA ALA A 122 -16.35 31.33 1.56
C ALA A 122 -16.50 32.13 2.86
N THR A 123 -15.89 31.65 3.95
CA THR A 123 -15.85 32.33 5.24
C THR A 123 -14.94 33.54 5.18
N ILE A 124 -13.78 33.42 4.53
CA ILE A 124 -12.86 34.54 4.30
C ILE A 124 -13.53 35.63 3.45
N GLN A 125 -14.24 35.25 2.39
CA GLN A 125 -14.98 36.19 1.54
C GLN A 125 -16.04 36.97 2.32
N ARG A 126 -16.84 36.29 3.16
CA ARG A 126 -17.85 36.96 4.00
C ARG A 126 -17.22 37.93 5.00
N GLU A 127 -16.09 37.55 5.60
CA GLU A 127 -15.40 38.41 6.55
C GLU A 127 -14.80 39.65 5.88
N LEU A 128 -14.18 39.49 4.70
CA LEU A 128 -13.67 40.61 3.90
C LEU A 128 -14.79 41.55 3.47
N HIS A 129 -15.91 41.01 2.97
CA HIS A 129 -17.08 41.82 2.61
C HIS A 129 -17.56 42.67 3.81
N SER A 130 -17.68 42.07 5.00
CA SER A 130 -18.10 42.77 6.21
C SER A 130 -17.12 43.88 6.62
N ARG A 131 -15.81 43.61 6.57
CA ARG A 131 -14.79 44.61 6.92
C ARG A 131 -14.70 45.75 5.91
N LEU A 132 -14.73 45.44 4.62
CA LEU A 132 -14.66 46.44 3.55
C LEU A 132 -15.93 47.29 3.46
N SER A 133 -17.09 46.76 3.87
CA SER A 133 -18.35 47.52 3.91
C SER A 133 -18.33 48.73 4.87
N LYS A 134 -17.31 48.84 5.73
CA LYS A 134 -17.08 50.00 6.59
C LYS A 134 -16.52 51.21 5.82
N VAL A 135 -15.91 50.97 4.67
CA VAL A 135 -15.22 51.99 3.86
C VAL A 135 -15.87 52.12 2.48
N TYR A 136 -16.30 51.00 1.89
CA TYR A 136 -16.90 50.93 0.56
C TYR A 136 -18.38 50.60 0.62
N GLN A 137 -19.17 51.19 -0.29
CA GLN A 137 -20.60 50.91 -0.39
C GLN A 137 -20.83 49.64 -1.23
N LYS A 138 -21.36 48.58 -0.60
CA LYS A 138 -21.68 47.28 -1.25
C LYS A 138 -20.50 46.66 -2.03
N PRO A 139 -19.35 46.39 -1.38
CA PRO A 139 -18.19 45.80 -2.05
C PRO A 139 -18.49 44.37 -2.49
N GLU A 140 -18.24 44.05 -3.76
CA GLU A 140 -18.31 42.68 -4.27
C GLU A 140 -16.91 42.05 -4.24
N VAL A 141 -16.75 41.00 -3.43
CA VAL A 141 -15.46 40.37 -3.14
C VAL A 141 -15.47 38.93 -3.61
N THR A 142 -14.42 38.54 -4.34
CA THR A 142 -14.14 37.16 -4.75
C THR A 142 -12.82 36.70 -4.14
N VAL A 143 -12.82 35.55 -3.49
CA VAL A 143 -11.62 34.95 -2.87
C VAL A 143 -11.35 33.59 -3.48
N ARG A 144 -10.12 33.35 -3.91
CA ARG A 144 -9.64 32.05 -4.42
C ARG A 144 -8.28 31.75 -3.85
N VAL A 145 -7.91 30.47 -3.80
CA VAL A 145 -6.52 30.10 -3.50
C VAL A 145 -5.75 30.12 -4.82
N ALA A 146 -4.72 30.95 -4.88
CA ALA A 146 -3.81 31.07 -6.00
C ALA A 146 -2.78 29.92 -5.96
N SER A 147 -2.20 29.66 -4.79
CA SER A 147 -1.21 28.59 -4.60
C SER A 147 -1.53 27.80 -3.34
N PHE A 148 -1.70 26.49 -3.50
CA PHE A 148 -1.92 25.52 -2.42
C PHE A 148 -0.56 24.96 -1.96
N ARG A 149 -0.09 25.39 -0.79
CA ARG A 149 1.26 25.07 -0.27
C ARG A 149 1.23 24.49 1.13
N ASN A 150 0.16 24.69 1.90
CA ASN A 150 0.07 24.22 3.28
C ASN A 150 -0.18 22.70 3.41
N ALA A 151 -0.67 22.04 2.35
CA ALA A 151 -1.18 20.68 2.39
C ALA A 151 -0.62 19.86 1.24
N THR A 152 0.17 18.84 1.57
CA THR A 152 0.79 17.95 0.58
C THR A 152 0.61 16.50 0.99
N VAL A 153 0.65 15.62 -0.01
CA VAL A 153 0.74 14.17 0.15
C VAL A 153 1.98 13.67 -0.58
N TYR A 154 2.54 12.56 -0.11
CA TYR A 154 3.75 11.96 -0.68
C TYR A 154 3.39 10.66 -1.38
N ILE A 155 3.67 10.58 -2.69
CA ILE A 155 3.45 9.36 -3.47
C ILE A 155 4.81 8.75 -3.80
N ASP A 156 4.99 7.49 -3.41
CA ASP A 156 6.26 6.78 -3.48
C ASP A 156 6.09 5.33 -3.99
N GLY A 157 7.19 4.72 -4.42
CA GLY A 157 7.26 3.35 -4.91
C GLY A 157 6.85 3.20 -6.38
N GLU A 158 6.17 2.10 -6.70
CA GLU A 158 5.91 1.63 -8.07
C GLU A 158 4.79 2.39 -8.81
N VAL A 159 4.96 3.70 -8.94
CA VAL A 159 4.18 4.60 -9.81
C VAL A 159 5.08 5.20 -10.88
N ARG A 160 4.50 5.73 -11.97
CA ARG A 160 5.30 6.29 -13.08
C ARG A 160 6.07 7.55 -12.69
N THR A 161 5.44 8.40 -11.89
CA THR A 161 6.01 9.67 -11.43
C THR A 161 5.82 9.81 -9.92
N PRO A 162 6.75 9.24 -9.12
CA PRO A 162 6.78 9.46 -7.68
C PRO A 162 7.05 10.94 -7.36
N GLY A 163 6.57 11.40 -6.21
CA GLY A 163 6.79 12.78 -5.76
C GLY A 163 5.71 13.32 -4.85
N THR A 164 5.87 14.59 -4.50
CA THR A 164 4.89 15.33 -3.71
C THR A 164 3.75 15.84 -4.59
N GLN A 165 2.53 15.83 -4.04
CA GLN A 165 1.36 16.42 -4.67
C GLN A 165 0.64 17.33 -3.68
N SER A 166 0.33 18.55 -4.10
CA SER A 166 -0.46 19.48 -3.29
C SER A 166 -1.94 19.09 -3.26
N ILE A 167 -2.55 19.12 -2.08
CA ILE A 167 -4.01 19.03 -1.93
C ILE A 167 -4.58 20.42 -2.22
N ASN A 168 -5.62 20.48 -3.04
CA ASN A 168 -6.31 21.73 -3.39
C ASN A 168 -7.79 21.69 -2.97
N ASP A 169 -8.58 22.59 -3.53
CA ASP A 169 -10.03 22.68 -3.33
C ASP A 169 -10.81 21.49 -3.91
N VAL A 170 -10.18 20.69 -4.76
CA VAL A 170 -10.69 19.39 -5.21
C VAL A 170 -10.17 18.30 -4.28
N PRO A 171 -11.06 17.54 -3.61
CA PRO A 171 -10.60 16.48 -2.73
C PRO A 171 -9.72 15.45 -3.42
N MET A 172 -8.55 15.20 -2.82
CA MET A 172 -7.59 14.23 -3.31
C MET A 172 -7.99 12.83 -2.84
N SER A 173 -8.44 11.96 -3.74
CA SER A 173 -8.62 10.54 -3.45
C SER A 173 -7.34 9.75 -3.74
N LEU A 174 -7.26 8.53 -3.19
CA LEU A 174 -6.17 7.59 -3.46
C LEU A 174 -6.00 7.33 -4.96
N THR A 175 -7.09 7.13 -5.69
CA THR A 175 -7.05 6.90 -7.14
C THR A 175 -6.61 8.13 -7.91
N ASN A 176 -7.03 9.33 -7.49
CA ASN A 176 -6.61 10.58 -8.11
C ASN A 176 -5.11 10.79 -7.93
N ALA A 177 -4.59 10.58 -6.71
CA ALA A 177 -3.17 10.73 -6.42
C ALA A 177 -2.31 9.77 -7.26
N ILE A 178 -2.71 8.50 -7.35
CA ILE A 178 -2.02 7.51 -8.20
C ILE A 178 -2.13 7.90 -9.69
N GLY A 179 -3.29 8.39 -10.13
CA GLY A 179 -3.50 8.87 -11.49
C GLY A 179 -2.62 10.07 -11.87
N LEU A 180 -2.51 11.05 -10.97
CA LEU A 180 -1.63 12.22 -11.11
C LEU A 180 -0.14 11.83 -11.11
N SER A 181 0.22 10.75 -10.40
CA SER A 181 1.54 10.11 -10.49
C SER A 181 1.72 9.26 -11.76
N GLY A 182 0.86 9.41 -12.77
CA GLY A 182 0.94 8.70 -14.04
C GLY A 182 0.45 7.24 -13.98
N GLY A 183 -0.15 6.81 -12.87
CA GLY A 183 -0.63 5.45 -12.66
C GLY A 183 0.45 4.45 -12.21
N PHE A 184 0.02 3.21 -11.96
CA PHE A 184 0.88 2.11 -11.53
C PHE A 184 1.89 1.67 -12.62
N ASN A 185 3.11 1.35 -12.19
CA ASN A 185 4.08 0.65 -13.03
C ASN A 185 3.65 -0.80 -13.35
N THR A 186 4.37 -1.45 -14.27
CA THR A 186 4.16 -2.87 -14.63
C THR A 186 4.62 -3.84 -13.53
N THR A 187 5.59 -3.41 -12.73
CA THR A 187 6.18 -4.05 -11.55
C THR A 187 5.39 -3.79 -10.26
N ALA A 188 4.40 -2.89 -10.29
CA ALA A 188 3.58 -2.53 -9.14
C ALA A 188 2.71 -3.69 -8.64
N ASP A 189 2.66 -3.86 -7.32
CA ASP A 189 1.74 -4.75 -6.63
C ASP A 189 0.52 -3.97 -6.12
N ARG A 190 -0.58 -4.04 -6.88
CA ARG A 190 -1.84 -3.37 -6.55
C ARG A 190 -2.56 -3.99 -5.35
N SER A 191 -2.16 -5.19 -4.91
CA SER A 191 -2.67 -5.79 -3.68
C SER A 191 -2.00 -5.22 -2.43
N ARG A 192 -0.91 -4.47 -2.60
CA ARG A 192 -0.03 -3.99 -1.54
C ARG A 192 0.26 -2.51 -1.70
N VAL A 193 -0.78 -1.69 -1.57
CA VAL A 193 -0.65 -0.23 -1.45
C VAL A 193 -0.69 0.15 0.03
N ASP A 194 0.36 0.77 0.53
CA ASP A 194 0.45 1.23 1.92
C ASP A 194 0.05 2.71 1.99
N LEU A 195 -1.02 3.01 2.74
CA LEU A 195 -1.34 4.37 3.16
C LEU A 195 -0.79 4.56 4.57
N ILE A 196 0.10 5.52 4.76
CA ILE A 196 0.67 5.87 6.06
C ILE A 196 0.06 7.22 6.48
N ARG A 197 -0.69 7.20 7.58
CA ARG A 197 -1.38 8.37 8.15
C ARG A 197 -1.17 8.38 9.66
N ASP A 198 -0.69 9.50 10.20
CA ASP A 198 -0.44 9.68 11.64
C ASP A 198 0.43 8.55 12.26
N GLY A 199 1.45 8.10 11.51
CA GLY A 199 2.35 7.01 11.93
C GLY A 199 1.73 5.61 11.83
N LYS A 200 0.46 5.47 11.43
CA LYS A 200 -0.20 4.18 11.24
C LYS A 200 -0.21 3.78 9.76
N THR A 201 0.16 2.53 9.50
CA THR A 201 0.15 1.96 8.15
C THR A 201 -1.14 1.19 7.90
N TYR A 202 -1.84 1.52 6.82
CA TYR A 202 -3.01 0.85 6.31
C TYR A 202 -2.63 0.15 5.00
N ARG A 203 -2.55 -1.18 5.04
CA ARG A 203 -2.33 -2.01 3.86
C ARG A 203 -3.64 -2.14 3.07
N LEU A 204 -3.64 -1.68 1.83
CA LEU A 204 -4.80 -1.67 0.94
C LEU A 204 -4.55 -2.60 -0.25
N ASN A 205 -5.51 -3.49 -0.51
CA ASN A 205 -5.57 -4.28 -1.72
C ASN A 205 -6.62 -3.67 -2.65
N ILE A 206 -6.16 -2.95 -3.68
CA ILE A 206 -7.04 -2.18 -4.57
C ILE A 206 -7.99 -3.10 -5.34
N ASP A 207 -7.51 -4.26 -5.78
CA ASP A 207 -8.31 -5.24 -6.52
C ASP A 207 -9.36 -5.92 -5.62
N ASP A 208 -9.02 -6.25 -4.38
CA ASP A 208 -9.97 -6.79 -3.40
C ASP A 208 -11.05 -5.77 -3.00
N LEU A 209 -10.69 -4.49 -2.84
CA LEU A 209 -11.67 -3.42 -2.60
C LEU A 209 -12.73 -3.38 -3.70
N VAL A 210 -12.30 -3.36 -4.96
CA VAL A 210 -13.21 -3.35 -6.12
C VAL A 210 -14.07 -4.60 -6.16
N LYS A 211 -13.49 -5.79 -5.92
CA LYS A 211 -14.24 -7.06 -5.86
C LYS A 211 -15.32 -7.04 -4.78
N ARG A 212 -15.07 -6.39 -3.65
CA ARG A 212 -16.02 -6.22 -2.53
C ARG A 212 -16.98 -5.04 -2.72
N GLY A 213 -17.02 -4.42 -3.90
CA GLY A 213 -17.89 -3.29 -4.21
C GLY A 213 -17.51 -1.98 -3.50
N ARG A 214 -16.28 -1.88 -3.00
CA ARG A 214 -15.76 -0.67 -2.36
C ARG A 214 -14.91 0.10 -3.34
N ASN A 215 -15.27 1.35 -3.62
CA ASN A 215 -14.53 2.18 -4.55
C ASN A 215 -13.28 2.77 -3.86
N PRO A 216 -12.05 2.50 -4.33
CA PRO A 216 -10.84 3.11 -3.78
C PRO A 216 -10.82 4.65 -3.91
N SER A 217 -11.65 5.22 -4.81
CA SER A 217 -11.83 6.66 -4.96
C SER A 217 -12.54 7.32 -3.77
N ASP A 218 -13.18 6.52 -2.90
CA ASP A 218 -13.83 7.01 -1.67
C ASP A 218 -12.84 7.08 -0.49
N ILE A 219 -11.58 6.72 -0.71
CA ILE A 219 -10.48 6.90 0.24
C ILE A 219 -9.84 8.25 -0.05
N TYR A 220 -10.20 9.25 0.75
CA TYR A 220 -9.63 10.59 0.63
C TYR A 220 -8.34 10.72 1.43
N LEU A 221 -7.32 11.28 0.80
CA LEU A 221 -6.03 11.57 1.40
C LEU A 221 -6.10 12.84 2.24
N GLN A 222 -5.27 12.89 3.26
CA GLN A 222 -5.15 13.99 4.21
C GLN A 222 -3.75 14.59 4.12
N PRO A 223 -3.57 15.86 4.51
CA PRO A 223 -2.25 16.48 4.55
C PRO A 223 -1.28 15.63 5.38
N GLY A 224 -0.09 15.37 4.84
CA GLY A 224 0.94 14.54 5.48
C GLY A 224 0.84 13.04 5.19
N ASP A 225 -0.22 12.58 4.51
CA ASP A 225 -0.33 11.18 4.11
C ASP A 225 0.82 10.78 3.18
N THR A 226 1.33 9.56 3.36
CA THR A 226 2.22 8.91 2.40
C THR A 226 1.53 7.70 1.78
N VAL A 227 1.46 7.66 0.46
CA VAL A 227 0.99 6.52 -0.31
C VAL A 227 2.19 5.84 -0.94
N ARG A 228 2.49 4.61 -0.51
CA ARG A 228 3.56 3.79 -1.05
C ARG A 228 3.01 2.60 -1.81
N VAL A 229 3.34 2.50 -3.09
CA VAL A 229 3.01 1.32 -3.91
C VAL A 229 4.20 0.35 -3.86
N ASN A 230 4.00 -0.84 -3.32
CA ASN A 230 5.08 -1.84 -3.23
C ASN A 230 5.34 -2.52 -4.59
N ALA A 231 6.53 -3.10 -4.72
CA ALA A 231 6.90 -3.90 -5.89
C ALA A 231 6.43 -5.35 -5.73
N ARG A 232 6.10 -6.00 -6.86
CA ARG A 232 5.75 -7.42 -6.89
C ARG A 232 6.90 -8.32 -6.44
N GLU A 233 8.13 -7.85 -6.57
CA GLU A 233 9.35 -8.55 -6.14
C GLU A 233 9.39 -8.76 -4.62
N ASP A 234 8.83 -7.81 -3.86
CA ASP A 234 8.68 -7.94 -2.41
C ASP A 234 7.72 -9.07 -2.02
N SER A 235 6.85 -9.47 -2.93
CA SER A 235 5.79 -10.47 -2.74
C SER A 235 6.10 -11.82 -3.40
N GLY A 236 7.34 -12.03 -3.88
CA GLY A 236 7.74 -13.26 -4.56
C GLY A 236 7.56 -14.53 -3.70
N VAL A 237 7.26 -15.63 -4.37
CA VAL A 237 7.18 -16.99 -3.81
C VAL A 237 8.34 -17.81 -4.32
N TYR A 238 8.91 -18.66 -3.48
CA TYR A 238 10.08 -19.44 -3.82
C TYR A 238 9.68 -20.83 -4.28
N VAL A 239 10.00 -21.22 -5.51
CA VAL A 239 9.76 -22.57 -6.03
C VAL A 239 11.08 -23.31 -6.10
N MET A 240 11.16 -24.45 -5.40
CA MET A 240 12.39 -25.21 -5.16
C MET A 240 12.16 -26.72 -5.22
N GLY A 241 13.26 -27.47 -5.29
CA GLY A 241 13.25 -28.94 -5.37
C GLY A 241 13.24 -29.44 -6.82
N GLU A 242 12.57 -30.56 -7.06
CA GLU A 242 12.54 -31.27 -8.35
C GLU A 242 11.56 -30.63 -9.35
N VAL A 243 11.85 -29.38 -9.72
CA VAL A 243 11.20 -28.66 -10.82
C VAL A 243 12.23 -28.35 -11.89
N ASN A 244 11.81 -28.20 -13.15
CA ASN A 244 12.76 -27.95 -14.24
C ASN A 244 13.45 -26.57 -14.15
N LYS A 245 12.84 -25.61 -13.43
CA LYS A 245 13.38 -24.25 -13.27
C LYS A 245 13.13 -23.69 -11.86
N PRO A 246 13.93 -24.08 -10.85
CA PRO A 246 13.84 -23.49 -9.52
C PRO A 246 14.07 -21.98 -9.57
N ALA A 247 13.14 -21.19 -9.02
CA ALA A 247 13.16 -19.73 -9.13
C ALA A 247 12.23 -19.05 -8.11
N THR A 248 12.45 -17.75 -7.92
CA THR A 248 11.43 -16.87 -7.32
C THR A 248 10.39 -16.52 -8.37
N VAL A 249 9.14 -16.92 -8.13
CA VAL A 249 7.99 -16.60 -8.98
C VAL A 249 7.27 -15.38 -8.43
N LEU A 250 6.93 -14.45 -9.31
CA LEU A 250 6.27 -13.20 -8.93
C LEU A 250 4.75 -13.33 -9.07
N PRO A 251 3.97 -12.87 -8.07
CA PRO A 251 2.51 -12.85 -8.19
C PRO A 251 2.07 -11.92 -9.31
N LEU A 252 0.86 -12.06 -9.81
CA LEU A 252 0.28 -11.11 -10.77
C LEU A 252 0.15 -9.70 -10.15
N ARG A 253 -0.15 -8.69 -10.97
CA ARG A 253 -0.25 -7.29 -10.51
C ARG A 253 -1.34 -7.05 -9.47
N ASN A 254 -2.36 -7.90 -9.44
CA ASN A 254 -3.44 -7.90 -8.45
C ASN A 254 -3.09 -8.71 -7.18
N GLY A 255 -1.83 -9.14 -7.04
CA GLY A 255 -1.32 -9.93 -5.92
C GLY A 255 -1.61 -11.43 -5.98
N SER A 256 -2.43 -11.91 -6.92
CA SER A 256 -2.78 -13.33 -6.95
C SER A 256 -1.65 -14.18 -7.52
N LEU A 257 -1.35 -15.29 -6.86
CA LEU A 257 -0.49 -16.35 -7.37
C LEU A 257 -1.04 -17.69 -6.88
N THR A 258 -1.40 -18.58 -7.80
CA THR A 258 -1.89 -19.92 -7.43
C THR A 258 -0.73 -20.90 -7.38
N LEU A 259 -0.89 -21.98 -6.62
CA LEU A 259 0.10 -23.06 -6.57
C LEU A 259 0.37 -23.63 -7.96
N SER A 260 -0.67 -23.81 -8.79
CA SER A 260 -0.50 -24.29 -10.16
C SER A 260 0.33 -23.33 -11.04
N GLN A 261 0.10 -22.02 -10.90
CA GLN A 261 0.85 -21.00 -11.65
C GLN A 261 2.30 -20.96 -11.21
N ALA A 262 2.57 -21.04 -9.89
CA ALA A 262 3.93 -21.09 -9.38
C ALA A 262 4.70 -22.30 -9.88
N ILE A 263 4.08 -23.49 -9.91
CA ILE A 263 4.69 -24.69 -10.48
C ILE A 263 4.95 -24.51 -11.98
N SER A 264 4.01 -23.96 -12.73
CA SER A 264 4.17 -23.68 -14.16
C SER A 264 5.34 -22.73 -14.44
N ASP A 265 5.41 -21.61 -13.72
CA ASP A 265 6.47 -20.61 -13.86
C ASP A 265 7.84 -21.13 -13.38
N GLY A 266 7.82 -22.05 -12.41
CA GLY A 266 8.97 -22.86 -11.97
C GLY A 266 9.37 -23.98 -12.93
N GLY A 267 8.80 -24.01 -14.15
CA GLY A 267 9.17 -24.96 -15.19
C GLY A 267 8.46 -26.33 -15.09
N SER A 268 7.42 -26.46 -14.27
CA SER A 268 6.75 -27.74 -13.95
C SER A 268 7.66 -28.77 -13.26
N PHE A 269 7.08 -29.90 -12.87
CA PHE A 269 7.80 -31.03 -12.29
C PHE A 269 8.89 -31.56 -13.23
N ASP A 270 10.05 -31.92 -12.69
CA ASP A 270 11.04 -32.71 -13.43
C ASP A 270 10.47 -34.12 -13.70
N SER A 271 10.39 -34.51 -14.96
CA SER A 271 9.76 -35.79 -15.36
C SER A 271 10.55 -37.03 -14.94
N ASN A 272 11.82 -36.89 -14.58
CA ASN A 272 12.72 -37.99 -14.25
C ASN A 272 12.87 -38.17 -12.74
N THR A 273 12.90 -37.08 -11.98
CA THR A 273 13.27 -37.10 -10.56
C THR A 273 12.14 -36.69 -9.62
N ALA A 274 11.12 -35.97 -10.09
CA ALA A 274 10.07 -35.46 -9.21
C ALA A 274 9.09 -36.55 -8.75
N SER A 275 8.63 -36.43 -7.51
CA SER A 275 7.49 -37.18 -7.00
C SER A 275 6.24 -36.31 -6.97
N GLY A 276 5.22 -36.69 -7.72
CA GLY A 276 3.89 -36.07 -7.60
C GLY A 276 3.32 -36.15 -6.18
N GLN A 277 3.73 -37.13 -5.36
CA GLN A 277 3.27 -37.28 -3.97
C GLN A 277 3.97 -36.34 -2.98
N GLN A 278 4.94 -35.53 -3.42
CA GLN A 278 5.75 -34.70 -2.52
C GLN A 278 5.71 -33.23 -2.91
N LEU A 279 4.52 -32.67 -3.15
CA LEU A 279 4.35 -31.24 -3.33
C LEU A 279 3.92 -30.59 -2.01
N PHE A 280 4.74 -29.66 -1.51
CA PHE A 280 4.51 -28.97 -0.26
C PHE A 280 4.50 -27.46 -0.45
N VAL A 281 3.66 -26.78 0.35
CA VAL A 281 3.74 -25.33 0.54
C VAL A 281 4.07 -25.07 2.00
N ILE A 282 5.21 -24.43 2.25
CA ILE A 282 5.63 -24.00 3.56
C ILE A 282 5.32 -22.52 3.67
N ARG A 283 4.38 -22.19 4.56
CA ARG A 283 3.92 -20.83 4.82
C ARG A 283 4.42 -20.40 6.19
N ASN A 284 5.20 -19.32 6.22
CA ASN A 284 5.57 -18.71 7.49
C ASN A 284 4.37 -17.93 8.04
N SER A 285 3.84 -18.37 9.18
CA SER A 285 2.77 -17.65 9.88
C SER A 285 3.40 -16.68 10.87
N THR A 286 2.70 -15.59 11.20
CA THR A 286 3.09 -14.68 12.30
C THR A 286 3.01 -15.34 13.69
N SER A 287 2.47 -16.56 13.77
CA SER A 287 2.53 -17.43 14.94
C SER A 287 3.83 -18.24 14.92
N ASP A 288 4.46 -18.51 16.07
CA ASP A 288 5.74 -19.25 16.26
C ASP A 288 5.81 -20.67 15.66
N SER A 289 4.90 -21.07 14.76
CA SER A 289 4.94 -22.31 14.02
C SER A 289 4.57 -22.08 12.55
N PRO A 290 5.43 -22.45 11.59
CA PRO A 290 5.09 -22.42 10.18
C PRO A 290 3.94 -23.40 9.89
N GLN A 291 3.15 -23.11 8.85
CA GLN A 291 2.11 -23.99 8.35
C GLN A 291 2.66 -24.76 7.15
N ILE A 292 2.49 -26.09 7.16
CA ILE A 292 2.90 -26.94 6.05
C ILE A 292 1.65 -27.50 5.40
N TYR A 293 1.48 -27.20 4.11
CA TYR A 293 0.44 -27.77 3.28
C TYR A 293 1.03 -28.82 2.34
N HIS A 294 0.28 -29.87 2.07
CA HIS A 294 0.71 -30.98 1.21
C HIS A 294 -0.34 -31.26 0.14
N LEU A 295 0.09 -31.48 -1.10
CA LEU A 295 -0.79 -31.89 -2.20
C LEU A 295 -0.21 -33.14 -2.87
N ASP A 296 -1.00 -34.21 -2.93
CA ASP A 296 -0.69 -35.34 -3.80
C ASP A 296 -1.07 -34.99 -5.25
N ALA A 297 -0.06 -34.61 -6.02
CA ALA A 297 -0.13 -34.21 -7.42
C ALA A 297 0.10 -35.38 -8.41
N THR A 298 -0.02 -36.64 -7.97
CA THR A 298 0.08 -37.80 -8.88
C THR A 298 -1.00 -37.84 -9.96
N SER A 299 -2.19 -37.32 -9.63
CA SER A 299 -3.30 -37.20 -10.58
C SER A 299 -3.36 -35.78 -11.16
N PRO A 300 -3.59 -35.62 -12.48
CA PRO A 300 -3.85 -34.31 -13.08
C PRO A 300 -5.01 -33.55 -12.43
N VAL A 301 -5.96 -34.26 -11.81
CA VAL A 301 -7.10 -33.65 -11.08
C VAL A 301 -6.63 -32.82 -9.89
N ALA A 302 -5.50 -33.18 -9.27
CA ALA A 302 -4.91 -32.41 -8.17
C ALA A 302 -4.51 -30.98 -8.59
N MET A 303 -4.23 -30.75 -9.87
CA MET A 303 -3.95 -29.40 -10.37
C MET A 303 -5.15 -28.47 -10.29
N LEU A 304 -6.38 -29.01 -10.25
CA LEU A 304 -7.57 -28.20 -9.97
C LEU A 304 -7.54 -27.65 -8.54
N LEU A 305 -7.06 -28.43 -7.58
CA LEU A 305 -6.86 -28.00 -6.20
C LEU A 305 -5.72 -26.98 -6.11
N ALA A 306 -4.61 -27.23 -6.82
CA ALA A 306 -3.49 -26.30 -6.91
C ALA A 306 -3.87 -24.95 -7.55
N ASN A 307 -4.80 -24.95 -8.50
CA ASN A 307 -5.28 -23.71 -9.13
C ASN A 307 -6.21 -22.89 -8.21
N GLN A 308 -6.84 -23.52 -7.24
CA GLN A 308 -7.68 -22.83 -6.24
C GLN A 308 -6.89 -22.45 -4.97
N PHE A 309 -5.71 -23.04 -4.76
CA PHE A 309 -4.86 -22.73 -3.63
C PHE A 309 -4.02 -21.47 -3.92
N GLU A 310 -4.41 -20.33 -3.33
CA GLU A 310 -3.64 -19.09 -3.39
C GLU A 310 -2.42 -19.13 -2.45
N LEU A 311 -1.27 -18.81 -3.02
CA LEU A 311 -0.01 -18.62 -2.30
C LEU A 311 0.05 -17.23 -1.68
N GLN A 312 0.76 -17.14 -0.56
CA GLN A 312 1.03 -15.89 0.14
C GLN A 312 2.45 -15.42 -0.18
N PRO A 313 2.71 -14.10 -0.06
CA PRO A 313 4.06 -13.56 -0.15
C PRO A 313 5.05 -14.35 0.70
N LYS A 314 6.19 -14.71 0.12
CA LYS A 314 7.26 -15.48 0.77
C LYS A 314 6.92 -16.95 1.11
N ASP A 315 5.82 -17.49 0.61
CA ASP A 315 5.61 -18.95 0.63
C ASP A 315 6.78 -19.67 -0.07
N ILE A 316 7.08 -20.88 0.40
CA ILE A 316 8.04 -21.78 -0.24
C ILE A 316 7.26 -22.97 -0.80
N VAL A 317 7.27 -23.12 -2.12
CA VAL A 317 6.77 -24.30 -2.81
C VAL A 317 7.92 -25.26 -3.02
N TYR A 318 7.81 -26.45 -2.44
CA TYR A 318 8.84 -27.48 -2.51
C TYR A 318 8.31 -28.74 -3.18
N VAL A 319 9.05 -29.23 -4.17
CA VAL A 319 8.78 -30.51 -4.85
C VAL A 319 9.85 -31.52 -4.46
N GLY A 320 9.44 -32.63 -3.85
CA GLY A 320 10.34 -33.71 -3.45
C GLY A 320 10.65 -34.72 -4.55
N GLN A 321 11.65 -35.56 -4.29
CA GLN A 321 12.13 -36.61 -5.18
C GLN A 321 11.24 -37.88 -5.16
N GLY A 322 11.18 -38.57 -6.30
CA GLY A 322 10.62 -39.92 -6.44
C GLY A 322 11.48 -40.98 -5.74
N GLY A 323 10.92 -41.67 -4.75
CA GLY A 323 11.60 -42.74 -4.00
C GLY A 323 11.82 -42.40 -2.51
N LEU A 324 12.04 -43.42 -1.67
CA LEU A 324 11.96 -43.42 -0.20
C LEU A 324 12.92 -42.50 0.61
N VAL A 325 13.26 -41.30 0.14
CA VAL A 325 14.17 -40.39 0.86
C VAL A 325 13.43 -39.22 1.52
N ARG A 326 13.15 -39.43 2.81
CA ARG A 326 13.26 -38.48 3.93
C ARG A 326 13.09 -36.98 3.61
N PHE A 327 11.88 -36.53 3.24
CA PHE A 327 11.45 -35.12 3.29
C PHE A 327 11.87 -34.42 4.60
N ASN A 328 11.86 -35.17 5.71
CA ASN A 328 12.33 -34.73 7.02
C ASN A 328 13.79 -34.20 7.02
N ARG A 329 14.66 -34.69 6.13
CA ARG A 329 16.05 -34.23 5.99
C ARG A 329 16.14 -32.88 5.28
N VAL A 330 15.28 -32.63 4.29
CA VAL A 330 15.29 -31.38 3.51
C VAL A 330 14.71 -30.22 4.32
N LEU A 331 13.63 -30.47 5.07
CA LEU A 331 13.08 -29.45 5.96
C LEU A 331 14.12 -28.99 7.00
N ASN A 332 14.87 -29.92 7.59
CA ASN A 332 15.95 -29.61 8.54
C ASN A 332 17.10 -28.77 7.93
N LEU A 333 17.26 -28.77 6.60
CA LEU A 333 18.26 -27.96 5.91
C LEU A 333 17.75 -26.55 5.55
N LEU A 334 16.44 -26.38 5.35
CA LEU A 334 15.84 -25.09 5.00
C LEU A 334 15.54 -24.22 6.22
N LEU A 335 15.23 -24.82 7.37
CA LEU A 335 14.86 -24.10 8.59
C LEU A 335 15.91 -23.08 9.07
N PRO A 336 17.23 -23.37 9.08
CA PRO A 336 18.24 -22.38 9.47
C PRO A 336 18.31 -21.16 8.55
N ALA A 337 18.07 -21.34 7.25
CA ALA A 337 18.12 -20.26 6.24
C ALA A 337 16.89 -19.34 6.33
N ILE A 338 15.71 -19.89 6.65
CA ILE A 338 14.48 -19.12 6.85
C ILE A 338 14.63 -18.18 8.07
N ASN A 339 15.19 -18.69 9.18
CA ASN A 339 15.43 -17.87 10.37
C ASN A 339 16.47 -16.75 10.11
N ALA A 340 17.56 -17.05 9.40
CA ALA A 340 18.58 -16.06 9.05
C ALA A 340 18.05 -14.94 8.12
N ALA A 341 17.19 -15.28 7.15
CA ALA A 341 16.58 -14.31 6.24
C ALA A 341 15.63 -13.34 6.98
N VAL A 342 14.90 -13.82 7.99
CA VAL A 342 14.02 -12.98 8.81
C VAL A 342 14.83 -12.04 9.72
N THR A 343 15.95 -12.48 10.29
CA THR A 343 16.80 -11.62 11.14
C THR A 343 17.58 -10.58 10.34
N GLY A 344 18.02 -10.90 9.12
CA GLY A 344 18.73 -9.95 8.24
C GLY A 344 17.90 -8.73 7.84
N VAL A 345 16.57 -8.88 7.70
CA VAL A 345 15.65 -7.78 7.38
C VAL A 345 15.43 -6.82 8.56
N VAL A 346 15.70 -7.26 9.80
CA VAL A 346 15.54 -6.43 11.01
C VAL A 346 16.81 -5.62 11.31
N LEU A 347 17.99 -6.06 10.85
CA LEU A 347 19.28 -5.41 11.11
C LEU A 347 19.68 -4.34 10.07
N THR A 348 18.90 -4.14 9.01
CA THR A 348 19.13 -3.10 7.98
C THR A 348 18.17 -1.91 8.10
N LYS A 349 17.75 -1.56 9.31
CA LYS A 349 16.97 -0.34 9.58
C LYS A 349 17.68 0.61 10.50
#